data_AF-A0A352X713-F1
#
_entry.id   AF-A0A352X713-F1
#
_cell.length_a   1.000
_cell.length_b   1.000
_cell.length_c   1.000
_cell.angle_alpha   90.00
_cell.angle_beta   90.00
_cell.angle_gamma   90.00
#
_symmetry.space_group_name_H-M   'P 1'
#
loop_
_entity.id
_entity.type
_entity.pdbx_description
1 polymer ?
#
loop_
_entity_poly.entity_id
_entity_poly.type
_entity_poly.pdbx_seq_one_letter_code
_entity_poly.pdbx_strand_id
1 'polypeptide(L)'
;DENSAARPTEMITLKSLLKRYNEDKIDVLKIDAEGYDIKILESCKPLFEAKIIGAVFWETSKCQEEKKIIQFLEEIGYSKILDNDATGYELVVS
;
A
#
# COMPACT_ATOMS: atom_id res chain seq x y z
N ASP A 1 13.37 -16.43 -30.55
CA ASP A 1 12.09 -15.68 -30.62
C ASP A 1 11.01 -16.46 -29.91
N GLU A 2 10.90 -16.28 -28.59
CA GLU A 2 9.84 -16.90 -27.80
C GLU A 2 8.72 -15.91 -27.49
N ASN A 3 7.54 -16.34 -27.90
CA ASN A 3 6.26 -15.70 -27.84
C ASN A 3 5.79 -15.56 -26.37
N SER A 4 6.09 -14.44 -25.72
CA SER A 4 5.47 -14.05 -24.45
C SER A 4 4.07 -13.48 -24.73
N ALA A 5 3.12 -14.34 -25.08
CA ALA A 5 1.71 -13.96 -25.10
C ALA A 5 1.29 -13.61 -23.66
N ALA A 6 1.05 -12.32 -23.39
CA ALA A 6 0.58 -11.84 -22.10
C ALA A 6 -0.70 -12.60 -21.73
N ARG A 7 -0.62 -13.42 -20.68
CA ARG A 7 -1.80 -14.12 -20.16
C ARG A 7 -2.72 -13.08 -19.52
N PRO A 8 -4.03 -13.10 -19.81
CA PRO A 8 -4.98 -12.27 -19.07
C PRO A 8 -4.90 -12.59 -17.58
N THR A 9 -4.67 -11.57 -16.76
CA THR A 9 -4.65 -11.68 -15.30
C THR A 9 -5.85 -10.94 -14.74
N GLU A 10 -6.60 -11.59 -13.86
CA GLU A 10 -7.71 -10.95 -13.14
C GLU A 10 -7.17 -9.95 -12.13
N MET A 11 -7.71 -8.73 -12.15
CA MET A 11 -7.41 -7.70 -11.16
C MET A 11 -8.47 -7.74 -10.06
N ILE A 12 -8.03 -7.84 -8.80
CA ILE A 12 -8.90 -7.80 -7.63
C ILE A 12 -8.53 -6.61 -6.74
N THR A 13 -9.51 -6.10 -5.98
CA THR A 13 -9.26 -5.03 -5.00
C THR A 13 -8.98 -5.61 -3.62
N LEU A 14 -8.19 -4.90 -2.81
CA LEU A 14 -7.94 -5.27 -1.42
C LEU A 14 -9.24 -5.41 -0.62
N LYS A 15 -10.23 -4.54 -0.88
CA LYS A 15 -11.58 -4.65 -0.30
C LYS A 15 -12.27 -5.97 -0.63
N SER A 16 -12.16 -6.44 -1.88
CA SER A 16 -12.76 -7.72 -2.29
C SER A 16 -12.03 -8.90 -1.67
N LEU A 17 -10.72 -8.80 -1.50
CA LEU A 17 -9.89 -9.80 -0.83
C LEU A 17 -10.29 -9.93 0.64
N LEU A 18 -10.38 -8.82 1.38
CA LEU A 18 -10.83 -8.81 2.78
C LEU A 18 -12.20 -9.45 2.95
N LYS A 19 -13.17 -9.08 2.10
CA LYS A 19 -14.50 -9.70 2.10
C LYS A 19 -14.45 -11.20 1.81
N ARG A 20 -13.61 -11.64 0.88
CA ARG A 20 -13.47 -13.06 0.49
C ARG A 20 -12.95 -13.90 1.65
N TYR A 21 -12.03 -13.37 2.44
CA TYR A 21 -11.42 -14.08 3.58
C TYR A 21 -12.08 -13.76 4.92
N ASN A 22 -13.11 -12.91 4.94
CA ASN A 22 -13.79 -12.44 6.16
C ASN A 22 -12.82 -11.82 7.17
N GLU A 23 -11.92 -10.98 6.66
CA GLU A 23 -10.92 -10.24 7.44
C GLU A 23 -11.35 -8.79 7.60
N ASP A 24 -11.30 -8.28 8.84
CA ASP A 24 -11.71 -6.91 9.17
C ASP A 24 -10.50 -5.97 9.36
N LYS A 25 -9.28 -6.53 9.42
CA LYS A 25 -8.04 -5.79 9.69
C LYS A 25 -6.88 -6.36 8.88
N ILE A 26 -5.93 -5.49 8.56
CA ILE A 26 -4.62 -5.82 7.99
C ILE A 26 -3.58 -5.29 8.97
N ASP A 27 -2.87 -6.16 9.68
CA ASP A 27 -1.81 -5.68 10.59
C ASP A 27 -0.64 -5.06 9.81
N VAL A 28 -0.28 -5.67 8.68
CA VAL A 28 0.82 -5.21 7.82
C VAL A 28 0.42 -5.32 6.35
N LEU A 29 0.51 -4.21 5.62
CA LEU A 29 0.37 -4.14 4.17
C LEU A 29 1.72 -3.85 3.53
N LYS A 30 2.27 -4.80 2.76
CA LYS A 30 3.44 -4.55 1.91
C LYS A 30 2.99 -4.36 0.47
N ILE A 31 3.48 -3.32 -0.20
CA ILE A 31 3.23 -3.08 -1.63
C ILE A 31 4.58 -3.07 -2.35
N ASP A 32 4.64 -3.84 -3.43
CA ASP A 32 5.77 -3.89 -4.36
C ASP A 32 5.18 -4.09 -5.76
N ALA A 33 4.88 -2.97 -6.41
CA ALA A 33 4.14 -2.96 -7.67
C ALA A 33 4.88 -2.24 -8.80
N GLU A 34 6.21 -2.16 -8.72
CA GLU A 34 7.09 -1.65 -9.78
C GLU A 34 6.62 -0.29 -10.36
N GLY A 35 6.24 0.67 -9.50
CA GLY A 35 5.84 2.03 -9.89
C GLY A 35 4.34 2.27 -10.04
N TYR A 36 3.51 1.37 -9.51
CA TYR A 36 2.06 1.55 -9.38
C TYR A 36 1.61 1.73 -7.92
N ASP A 37 2.56 1.83 -7.00
CA ASP A 37 2.39 1.79 -5.56
C ASP A 37 1.46 2.91 -5.07
N ILE A 38 1.67 4.15 -5.52
CA ILE A 38 0.81 5.28 -5.13
C ILE A 38 -0.64 5.09 -5.59
N LYS A 39 -0.85 4.55 -6.79
CA LYS A 39 -2.21 4.34 -7.33
C LYS A 39 -2.94 3.26 -6.54
N ILE A 40 -2.23 2.22 -6.11
CA ILE A 40 -2.78 1.17 -5.26
C ILE A 40 -3.17 1.78 -3.90
N LEU A 41 -2.30 2.57 -3.29
CA LEU A 41 -2.55 3.25 -2.01
C LEU A 41 -3.74 4.20 -2.08
N GLU A 42 -3.79 5.07 -3.09
CA GLU A 42 -4.90 6.00 -3.32
C GLU A 42 -6.23 5.25 -3.50
N SER A 43 -6.23 4.14 -4.25
CA SER A 43 -7.44 3.30 -4.42
C SER A 43 -7.90 2.65 -3.10
N CYS A 44 -6.98 2.48 -2.16
CA CYS A 44 -7.23 1.92 -0.83
C CYS A 44 -7.54 3.00 0.22
N LYS A 45 -7.62 4.29 -0.15
CA LYS A 45 -7.87 5.41 0.79
C LYS A 45 -9.01 5.13 1.80
N PRO A 46 -10.18 4.60 1.42
CA PRO A 46 -11.25 4.31 2.39
C PRO A 46 -10.86 3.28 3.46
N LEU A 47 -9.93 2.36 3.14
CA LEU A 47 -9.42 1.37 4.10
C LEU A 47 -8.45 2.02 5.09
N PHE A 48 -7.59 2.92 4.60
CA PHE A 48 -6.70 3.71 5.46
C PHE A 48 -7.48 4.64 6.40
N GLU A 49 -8.49 5.36 5.87
CA GLU A 49 -9.36 6.24 6.66
C GLU A 49 -10.19 5.47 7.70
N ALA A 50 -10.61 4.24 7.37
CA ALA A 50 -11.26 3.32 8.31
C ALA A 50 -10.30 2.72 9.35
N LYS A 51 -9.00 3.06 9.30
CA LYS A 51 -7.96 2.58 10.23
C LYS A 51 -7.84 1.06 10.30
N ILE A 52 -8.16 0.36 9.20
CA ILE A 52 -8.07 -1.11 9.17
C ILE A 52 -6.66 -1.62 8.86
N ILE A 53 -5.78 -0.77 8.34
CA ILE A 53 -4.37 -1.09 8.05
C ILE A 53 -3.52 -0.61 9.22
N GLY A 54 -2.76 -1.49 9.86
CA GLY A 54 -1.90 -1.16 11.01
C GLY A 54 -0.60 -0.50 10.58
N ALA A 55 0.14 -1.15 9.68
CA ALA A 55 1.39 -0.65 9.12
C ALA A 55 1.45 -0.87 7.61
N VAL A 56 2.18 0.00 6.91
CA VAL A 56 2.40 -0.06 5.47
C VAL A 56 3.87 0.07 5.13
N PHE A 57 4.33 -0.77 4.20
CA PHE A 57 5.71 -0.83 3.72
C PHE A 57 5.70 -0.85 2.19
N TRP A 58 6.68 -0.18 1.57
CA TRP A 58 6.85 -0.18 0.13
C TRP A 58 8.33 -0.09 -0.27
N GLU A 59 8.65 -0.49 -1.49
CA GLU A 59 10.03 -0.54 -2.00
C GLU A 59 10.29 0.52 -3.09
N THR A 60 9.75 1.73 -2.91
CA THR A 60 10.10 2.89 -3.75
C THR A 60 10.95 3.86 -2.94
N SER A 61 12.19 4.07 -3.40
CA SER A 61 13.15 4.95 -2.73
C SER A 61 13.65 6.06 -3.66
N LYS A 62 13.82 7.26 -3.09
CA LYS A 62 14.49 8.42 -3.68
C LYS A 62 13.85 8.93 -4.99
N CYS A 63 12.54 8.73 -5.16
CA CYS A 63 11.79 9.19 -6.34
C CYS A 63 10.64 10.14 -5.95
N GLN A 64 10.04 10.81 -6.94
CA GLN A 64 8.89 11.69 -6.72
C GLN A 64 7.65 10.93 -6.21
N GLU A 65 7.57 9.64 -6.48
CA GLU A 65 6.48 8.79 -6.00
C GLU A 65 6.55 8.58 -4.48
N GLU A 66 7.75 8.34 -3.93
CA GLU A 66 7.95 8.22 -2.48
C GLU A 66 7.41 9.44 -1.73
N LYS A 67 7.69 10.66 -2.23
CA LYS A 67 7.16 11.90 -1.62
C LYS A 67 5.63 11.95 -1.60
N LYS A 68 4.98 11.46 -2.65
CA LYS A 68 3.51 11.42 -2.73
C LYS A 68 2.93 10.39 -1.78
N ILE A 69 3.57 9.23 -1.66
CA ILE A 69 3.18 8.17 -0.72
C ILE A 69 3.27 8.71 0.71
N ILE A 70 4.39 9.34 1.06
CA ILE A 70 4.59 9.97 2.37
C ILE A 70 3.50 10.99 2.65
N GLN A 71 3.29 11.94 1.74
CA GLN A 71 2.27 12.97 1.91
C GLN A 71 0.87 12.36 2.11
N PHE A 72 0.49 11.38 1.28
CA PHE A 72 -0.79 10.68 1.39
C PHE A 72 -0.98 10.03 2.77
N LEU A 73 0.05 9.33 3.26
CA LEU A 73 0.01 8.61 4.54
C LEU A 73 -0.03 9.57 5.74
N GLU A 74 0.71 10.67 5.69
CA GLU A 74 0.69 11.69 6.74
C GLU A 74 -0.67 12.43 6.78
N GLU A 75 -1.26 12.75 5.62
CA GLU A 75 -2.59 13.39 5.52
C GLU A 75 -3.71 12.53 6.14
N ILE A 76 -3.56 11.20 6.16
CA ILE A 76 -4.54 10.26 6.71
C ILE A 76 -4.16 9.74 8.10
N GLY A 77 -3.13 10.31 8.75
CA GLY A 77 -2.82 10.08 10.16
C GLY A 77 -1.82 8.95 10.46
N TYR A 78 -1.02 8.54 9.47
CA TYR A 78 0.08 7.60 9.68
C TYR A 78 1.37 8.39 9.93
N SER A 79 2.31 7.76 10.62
CA SER A 79 3.62 8.34 10.89
C SER A 79 4.74 7.37 10.53
N LYS A 80 5.90 7.92 10.23
CA LYS A 80 7.09 7.17 9.82
C LYS A 80 7.66 6.38 11.00
N ILE A 81 7.94 5.09 10.83
CA ILE A 81 8.45 4.19 11.90
C ILE A 81 9.97 3.97 11.80
N LEU A 82 10.55 3.94 10.59
CA LEU A 82 11.93 3.47 10.38
C LEU A 82 12.78 4.46 9.57
N ASP A 83 14.03 4.60 10.02
CA ASP A 83 15.14 5.27 9.34
C ASP A 83 16.28 4.24 9.29
N ASN A 84 16.44 3.57 8.14
CA ASN A 84 17.64 2.89 7.62
C ASN A 84 17.19 1.86 6.56
N ASP A 85 17.38 2.22 5.29
CA ASP A 85 17.26 1.39 4.08
C ASP A 85 15.88 0.80 3.70
N ALA A 86 14.86 0.87 4.56
CA ALA A 86 13.47 0.56 4.21
C ALA A 86 12.51 1.65 4.71
N THR A 87 11.66 2.18 3.82
CA THR A 87 10.66 3.21 4.19
C THR A 87 9.35 2.52 4.62
N GLY A 88 9.02 2.61 5.91
CA GLY A 88 7.80 2.04 6.51
C GLY A 88 7.06 3.04 7.41
N TYR A 89 5.72 2.99 7.39
CA TYR A 89 4.82 3.90 8.12
C TYR A 89 3.79 3.09 8.95
N GLU A 90 3.50 3.51 10.17
CA GLU A 90 2.45 2.94 11.03
C GLU A 90 1.34 3.94 11.30
N LEU A 91 0.14 3.39 11.51
CA LEU A 91 -0.97 4.15 12.05
C LEU A 91 -0.63 4.62 13.46
N VAL A 92 -0.68 5.93 13.69
CA VAL A 92 -0.62 6.47 15.05
C VAL A 92 -2.02 6.38 15.66
N VAL A 93 -2.15 5.53 16.67
CA VAL A 93 -3.35 5.50 17.50
C VAL A 93 -3.20 6.57 18.57
N SER A 94 -3.79 7.74 18.35
CA SER A 94 -3.99 8.78 19.37
C SER A 94 -5.08 8.37 20.36
#